data_AF-A0A9Q0DTT1-F1
#
_entry.id   AF-A0A9Q0DTT1-F1
#
_cell.length_a   1.000
_cell.length_b   1.000
_cell.length_c   1.000
_cell.angle_alpha   90.00
_cell.angle_beta   90.00
_cell.angle_gamma   90.00
#
_symmetry.space_group_name_H-M   'P 1'
#
loop_
_entity.id
_entity.type
_entity.pdbx_description
1 polymer ?
#
loop_
_entity_poly.entity_id
_entity_poly.type
_entity_poly.pdbx_seq_one_letter_code
_entity_poly.pdbx_strand_id
1 'polypeptide(L)' 'MRECAGTENKLSTLSDLEQQYRTLRKYYENCEVVMGNLEITSIDRSRDLTFLR' A
#
# COMPACT_ATOMS: atom_id res chain seq x y z
N MET A 1 2.76 14.75 11.24
CA MET A 1 2.27 14.70 9.86
C MET A 1 3.34 14.15 8.94
N ARG A 2 3.32 12.83 8.75
CA ARG A 2 4.12 12.16 7.72
C ARG A 2 3.31 12.06 6.42
N GLU A 3 3.86 12.62 5.36
CA GLU A 3 3.31 12.55 4.01
C GLU A 3 3.94 11.39 3.24
N CYS A 4 3.15 10.70 2.43
CA CYS A 4 3.62 9.64 1.54
C CYS A 4 3.07 9.85 0.14
N ALA A 5 3.86 9.49 -0.86
CA ALA A 5 3.39 9.48 -2.24
C ALA A 5 2.42 8.32 -2.46
N GLY A 6 1.30 8.60 -3.14
CA GLY A 6 0.37 7.59 -3.64
C GLY A 6 0.90 6.88 -4.88
N THR A 7 0.09 6.00 -5.45
CA THR A 7 0.39 5.25 -6.68
C THR A 7 -0.67 5.44 -7.76
N GLU A 8 -0.34 5.12 -9.01
CA GLU A 8 -1.25 5.15 -10.17
C GLU A 8 -1.14 3.87 -11.03
N ASN A 9 -0.94 2.73 -10.36
CA ASN A 9 -0.69 1.43 -10.98
C ASN A 9 -1.99 0.70 -11.36
N LYS A 10 -3.16 1.17 -10.90
CA LYS A 10 -4.47 0.55 -11.14
C LYS A 10 -4.46 -0.95 -10.76
N LEU A 11 -4.59 -1.84 -11.74
CA LEU A 11 -4.59 -3.29 -11.56
C LEU A 11 -3.30 -3.95 -12.07
N SER A 12 -2.27 -3.17 -12.39
CA SER A 12 -0.98 -3.71 -12.80
C SER A 12 -0.27 -4.33 -11.59
N THR A 13 -0.01 -5.64 -11.66
CA THR A 13 0.77 -6.36 -10.67
C THR A 13 2.24 -6.29 -11.04
N LEU A 14 3.02 -5.55 -10.27
CA LEU A 14 4.47 -5.38 -10.47
C LEU A 14 5.28 -6.61 -9.97
N SER A 15 4.70 -7.51 -9.17
CA SER A 15 5.40 -8.62 -8.51
C SER A 15 4.43 -9.64 -7.90
N ASP A 16 4.95 -10.66 -7.21
CA ASP A 16 4.20 -11.61 -6.38
C ASP A 16 3.43 -10.93 -5.22
N LEU A 17 2.36 -11.57 -4.75
CA LEU A 17 1.44 -11.07 -3.71
C LEU A 17 2.17 -10.68 -2.41
N GLU A 18 3.20 -11.42 -2.00
CA GLU A 18 3.96 -11.08 -0.79
C GLU A 18 4.78 -9.80 -0.97
N GLN A 19 5.39 -9.64 -2.14
CA GLN A 19 6.15 -8.43 -2.46
C GLN A 19 5.24 -7.21 -2.57
N GLN A 20 4.03 -7.36 -3.11
CA GLN A 20 3.02 -6.30 -3.12
C GLN A 20 2.63 -5.88 -1.70
N TYR A 21 2.34 -6.83 -0.81
CA TYR A 21 2.01 -6.53 0.59
C TYR A 21 3.16 -5.81 1.32
N ARG A 22 4.40 -6.30 1.17
CA ARG A 22 5.58 -5.68 1.78
C ARG A 22 5.78 -4.25 1.27
N THR A 23 5.54 -4.01 -0.01
CA THR A 23 5.64 -2.69 -0.62
C THR A 23 4.56 -1.77 -0.06
N LEU A 24 3.29 -2.19 -0.05
CA LEU A 24 2.17 -1.44 0.52
C LEU A 24 2.45 -1.02 1.97
N ARG A 25 2.87 -1.97 2.81
CA ARG A 25 3.22 -1.70 4.20
C ARG A 25 4.35 -0.70 4.31
N LYS A 26 5.46 -0.90 3.59
CA LYS A 26 6.61 0.01 3.64
C LYS A 26 6.25 1.45 3.25
N TYR A 27 5.37 1.63 2.26
CA TYR A 27 4.97 2.94 1.78
C TYR A 27 4.05 3.68 2.76
N TYR A 28 3.07 2.96 3.33
CA TYR A 28 1.99 3.59 4.10
C TYR A 28 2.06 3.38 5.61
N GLU A 29 3.02 2.60 6.13
CA GLU A 29 3.20 2.46 7.58
C GLU A 29 3.56 3.81 8.21
N ASN A 30 2.78 4.22 9.21
CA ASN A 30 2.83 5.54 9.86
C ASN A 30 2.56 6.73 8.91
N CYS A 31 1.86 6.51 7.80
CA CYS A 31 1.47 7.58 6.89
C CYS A 31 0.21 8.29 7.40
N GLU A 32 0.26 9.62 7.51
CA GLU A 32 -0.90 10.41 7.94
C GLU A 32 -1.62 11.04 6.74
N VAL A 33 -0.90 11.37 5.67
CA VAL A 33 -1.45 11.99 4.45
C VAL A 33 -0.88 11.31 3.22
N VAL A 34 -1.75 10.84 2.33
CA VAL A 34 -1.37 10.28 1.03
C VAL A 34 -1.52 11.36 -0.04
N MET A 35 -0.41 11.71 -0.67
CA MET A 35 -0.36 12.62 -1.81
C MET A 35 -0.58 11.80 -3.08
N GLY A 36 -1.84 11.72 -3.52
CA GLY A 36 -2.26 10.91 -4.67
C GLY A 36 -3.28 9.84 -4.27
N ASN A 37 -3.22 8.67 -4.91
CA ASN A 37 -4.17 7.59 -4.64
C ASN A 37 -3.57 6.53 -3.71
N LEU A 38 -4.36 6.09 -2.73
CA LEU A 38 -4.11 4.87 -1.97
C LEU A 38 -4.70 3.67 -2.73
N GLU A 39 -3.85 2.93 -3.43
CA GLU A 39 -4.26 1.73 -4.16
C GLU A 39 -3.95 0.46 -3.35
N ILE A 40 -4.99 -0.27 -2.96
CA ILE A 40 -4.87 -1.57 -2.27
C ILE A 40 -5.39 -2.64 -3.22
N THR A 41 -4.48 -3.32 -3.90
CA THR A 41 -4.80 -4.35 -4.90
C THR A 41 -4.02 -5.64 -4.63
N SER A 42 -4.61 -6.78 -5.01
CA SER A 42 -3.95 -8.09 -4.94
C SER A 42 -3.35 -8.42 -3.56
N ILE A 43 -4.08 -8.13 -2.48
CA ILE A 43 -3.70 -8.47 -1.10
C ILE A 43 -4.50 -9.71 -0.65
N ASP A 44 -3.80 -10.69 -0.09
CA ASP A 44 -4.41 -11.88 0.50
C ASP A 44 -5.24 -11.53 1.75
N ARG A 45 -6.35 -12.26 1.98
CA ARG A 45 -7.29 -12.01 3.07
C ARG A 45 -6.68 -12.12 4.48
N SER A 46 -5.59 -12.88 4.63
CA SER A 46 -4.91 -13.09 5.91
C SER A 46 -3.92 -11.98 6.29
N ARG A 47 -3.69 -11.01 5.40
CA ARG A 47 -2.68 -9.95 5.61
C ARG A 47 -3.21 -8.86 6.55
N ASP A 48 -2.32 -8.37 7.41
CA ASP A 48 -2.62 -7.33 8.38
C ASP A 48 -2.51 -5.94 7.74
N LEU A 49 -3.61 -5.19 7.72
CA LEU A 49 -3.68 -3.83 7.17
C LEU A 49 -3.80 -2.75 8.27
N THR A 50 -3.55 -3.09 9.53
CA THR A 50 -3.68 -2.14 10.66
C THR A 50 -2.74 -0.94 10.58
N PHE A 51 -1.66 -1.03 9.80
CA PHE A 51 -0.73 0.07 9.51
C PHE A 51 -1.35 1.23 8.71
N LEU A 52 -2.57 1.04 8.17
CA LEU A 52 -3.34 2.06 7.44
C LEU A 52 -4.27 2.89 8.36
N ARG A 53 -4.28 2.65 9.68
CA ARG A 53 -5.02 3.49 10.64
C ARG A 53 -4.46 4.90 10.70
#